data_AF-A0A0D3BWN5-F1
#
_entry.id   AF-A0A0D3BWN5-F1
#
_cell.length_a   1.000
_cell.length_b   1.000
_cell.length_c   1.000
_cell.angle_alpha   90.00
_cell.angle_beta   90.00
_cell.angle_gamma   90.00
#
_symmetry.space_group_name_H-M   'P 1'
#
loop_
_entity.id
_entity.type
_entity.pdbx_description
1 polymer ?
#
loop_
_entity_poly.entity_id
_entity_poly.type
_entity_poly.pdbx_seq_one_letter_code
_entity_poly.pdbx_strand_id
1 'polypeptide(L)' 'MPFLLNKSSSDCGVYALKHIECHLLGMDFSLVNDNNIREARQKIAYDLWEADIDPVLIERMAKFTPPKIISSALVELE' A
#
# COMPACT_ATOMS: atom_id res chain seq x y z
N MET A 1 15.08 17.35 -11.70
CA MET A 1 15.56 15.96 -11.57
C MET A 1 14.48 15.22 -10.81
N PRO A 2 13.83 14.17 -11.35
CA PRO A 2 12.96 13.35 -10.50
C PRO A 2 13.85 12.79 -9.39
N PHE A 3 13.53 13.09 -8.14
CA PHE A 3 14.22 12.50 -7.01
C PHE A 3 14.03 10.98 -7.13
N LEU A 4 15.12 10.25 -7.41
CA LEU A 4 15.07 8.79 -7.39
C LEU A 4 14.69 8.36 -5.97
N LEU A 5 13.43 7.95 -5.83
CA LEU A 5 12.89 7.30 -4.64
C LEU A 5 13.22 5.82 -4.68
N ASN A 6 13.15 5.16 -3.52
CA ASN A 6 13.39 3.73 -3.37
C ASN A 6 14.79 3.34 -3.87
N LYS A 7 15.82 4.08 -3.47
CA LYS A 7 17.22 3.78 -3.85
C LYS A 7 17.67 2.38 -3.43
N SER A 8 17.13 1.88 -2.33
CA SER A 8 17.35 0.50 -1.83
C SER A 8 16.71 -0.57 -2.73
N SER A 9 15.78 -0.19 -3.61
CA SER A 9 14.94 -1.09 -4.41
C SER A 9 14.12 -2.10 -3.58
N SER A 10 13.92 -1.84 -2.28
CA SER A 10 13.23 -2.76 -1.35
C SER A 10 11.93 -2.20 -0.77
N ASP A 11 11.58 -0.96 -1.11
CA ASP A 11 10.55 -0.18 -0.41
C ASP A 11 9.37 0.20 -1.31
N CYS A 12 9.27 -0.38 -2.50
CA CYS A 12 8.23 -0.09 -3.48
C CYS A 12 6.82 -0.28 -2.90
N GLY A 13 6.58 -1.32 -2.10
CA GLY A 13 5.30 -1.54 -1.44
C GLY A 13 4.95 -0.45 -0.42
N VAL A 14 5.94 0.07 0.32
CA VAL A 14 5.73 1.16 1.29
C VAL A 14 5.34 2.44 0.56
N TYR A 15 6.07 2.78 -0.51
CA TYR A 15 5.75 3.93 -1.34
C TYR A 15 4.37 3.81 -2.00
N ALA A 16 4.01 2.63 -2.52
CA ALA A 16 2.71 2.40 -3.12
C ALA A 16 1.56 2.60 -2.12
N LEU A 17 1.67 2.01 -0.91
CA LEU A 17 0.66 2.18 0.14
C LEU A 17 0.53 3.63 0.59
N LYS A 18 1.65 4.31 0.83
CA LYS A 18 1.63 5.73 1.21
C LYS A 18 1.06 6.61 0.09
N HIS A 19 1.28 6.27 -1.17
CA HIS A 19 0.71 7.03 -2.30
C HIS A 19 -0.82 6.92 -2.32
N ILE A 20 -1.35 5.70 -2.12
CA ILE A 20 -2.79 5.46 -2.01
C ILE A 20 -3.38 6.24 -0.83
N GLU A 21 -2.73 6.16 0.33
CA GLU A 21 -3.16 6.87 1.55
C GLU A 21 -3.18 8.39 1.37
N CYS A 22 -2.09 8.96 0.83
CA CYS A 22 -2.02 10.38 0.51
C CYS A 22 -3.14 10.81 -0.44
N HIS A 23 -3.41 10.02 -1.49
CA HIS A 23 -4.48 10.30 -2.45
C HIS A 23 -5.87 10.28 -1.78
N LEU A 24 -6.13 9.26 -0.94
CA LEU A 24 -7.40 9.14 -0.20
C LEU A 24 -7.62 10.33 0.76
N LEU A 25 -6.56 10.81 1.40
CA LEU A 25 -6.61 11.91 2.37
C LEU A 25 -6.46 13.31 1.73
N GLY A 26 -6.24 13.40 0.42
CA GLY A 26 -5.95 14.67 -0.26
C GLY A 26 -4.63 15.31 0.18
N MET A 27 -3.68 14.51 0.66
CA MET A 27 -2.37 14.97 1.13
C MET A 27 -1.32 14.89 0.02
N ASP A 28 -0.31 15.76 0.11
CA ASP A 28 0.83 15.71 -0.79
C ASP A 28 1.79 14.56 -0.43
N PHE A 29 2.26 13.85 -1.45
CA PHE A 29 3.17 12.71 -1.31
C PHE A 29 4.64 13.12 -1.10
N SER A 30 4.97 14.41 -1.28
CA SER A 30 6.34 14.93 -1.13
C SER A 30 6.97 14.68 0.25
N LEU A 31 6.15 14.44 1.27
CA LEU A 31 6.60 14.15 2.62
C LEU A 31 7.17 12.74 2.79
N VAL A 32 7.01 11.83 1.82
CA VAL A 32 7.54 10.46 1.89
C VAL A 32 8.77 10.32 1.01
N ASN A 33 9.90 9.91 1.60
CA ASN A 33 11.17 9.77 0.90
C ASN A 33 12.11 8.76 1.59
N ASP A 34 13.26 8.46 0.98
CA ASP A 34 14.17 7.42 1.47
C ASP A 34 14.71 7.69 2.89
N ASN A 35 14.68 8.93 3.36
CA ASN A 35 15.15 9.26 4.72
C ASN A 35 14.14 8.86 5.81
N ASN A 36 12.84 8.78 5.47
CA ASN A 36 11.78 8.45 6.43
C ASN A 36 10.98 7.19 6.06
N ILE A 37 11.38 6.49 4.99
CA ILE A 37 10.67 5.31 4.48
C ILE A 37 10.66 4.16 5.48
N ARG A 38 11.68 4.05 6.34
CA ARG A 38 11.75 3.02 7.38
C ARG A 38 10.69 3.26 8.45
N GLU A 39 10.51 4.49 8.87
CA GLU A 39 9.51 4.89 9.85
C GLU A 39 8.10 4.72 9.26
N ALA A 40 7.92 5.06 7.97
CA ALA A 40 6.67 4.78 7.25
C ALA A 40 6.36 3.27 7.22
N ARG A 41 7.36 2.41 6.94
CA ARG A 41 7.21 0.95 6.96
C ARG A 41 6.79 0.44 8.34
N GLN A 42 7.42 0.96 9.40
CA GLN A 42 7.09 0.58 10.78
C GLN A 42 5.67 1.00 11.15
N LYS A 43 5.24 2.20 10.75
CA LYS A 43 3.87 2.67 10.97
C LYS A 43 2.86 1.77 10.25
N ILE A 44 3.10 1.42 8.98
CA ILE A 44 2.26 0.47 8.24
C ILE A 44 2.20 -0.89 8.96
N ALA A 45 3.33 -1.42 9.42
CA ALA A 45 3.35 -2.70 10.13
C ALA A 45 2.55 -2.64 11.44
N TYR A 46 2.63 -1.53 12.17
CA TYR A 46 1.84 -1.31 13.38
C TYR A 46 0.34 -1.20 13.07
N ASP A 47 -0.03 -0.42 12.05
CA ASP A 47 -1.43 -0.25 11.63
C ASP A 47 -2.04 -1.59 11.18
N LEU A 48 -1.27 -2.43 10.49
CA LEU A 48 -1.69 -3.79 10.12
C LEU A 48 -1.88 -4.68 11.34
N TRP A 49 -0.99 -4.60 12.33
CA TRP A 49 -1.12 -5.36 13.57
C TRP A 49 -2.34 -4.93 14.39
N GLU A 50 -2.62 -3.63 14.47
CA GLU A 50 -3.83 -3.12 15.11
C GLU A 50 -5.10 -3.56 14.35
N ALA A 51 -5.06 -3.55 13.01
CA ALA A 51 -6.17 -3.98 12.18
C ALA A 51 -6.44 -5.50 12.29
N ASP A 52 -5.40 -6.31 12.48
CA ASP A 52 -5.51 -7.78 12.60
C ASP A 52 -6.26 -8.22 13.87
N ILE A 53 -6.24 -7.38 14.91
CA ILE A 53 -6.96 -7.65 16.17
C ILE A 53 -8.32 -6.94 16.27
N ASP A 54 -8.71 -6.16 15.25
CA ASP A 54 -10.01 -5.50 15.22
C ASP A 54 -11.12 -6.54 14.94
N PRO A 55 -12.11 -6.71 15.84
CA PRO A 55 -13.12 -7.76 15.71
C PRO A 55 -14.02 -7.58 14.47
N VAL A 56 -14.26 -6.34 14.03
CA VAL A 56 -15.05 -6.04 12.83
C VAL A 56 -14.27 -6.44 11.58
N LEU A 57 -12.98 -6.14 11.54
CA LEU A 57 -12.11 -6.51 10.42
C LEU A 57 -11.92 -8.03 10.35
N ILE A 58 -11.69 -8.69 11.49
CA ILE A 58 -11.64 -10.16 11.58
C ILE A 58 -12.91 -10.79 11.01
N GLU A 59 -14.09 -10.31 11.41
CA GLU A 59 -15.37 -10.84 10.93
C GLU A 59 -15.52 -10.64 9.40
N ARG A 60 -15.13 -9.47 8.89
CA ARG A 60 -15.18 -9.18 7.44
C ARG A 60 -14.21 -10.06 6.65
N MET A 61 -12.99 -10.26 7.15
CA MET A 61 -11.99 -11.12 6.53
C MET A 61 -12.43 -12.58 6.51
N ALA A 62 -13.06 -13.07 7.59
CA ALA A 62 -13.61 -14.43 7.64
C ALA A 62 -14.72 -14.67 6.60
N LYS A 63 -15.43 -13.61 6.20
CA LYS A 63 -16.49 -13.65 5.17
C LYS A 63 -15.98 -13.30 3.77
N PHE A 64 -14.72 -12.88 3.64
CA PHE A 64 -14.19 -12.43 2.36
C PHE A 64 -14.13 -13.58 1.35
N THR A 65 -14.77 -13.37 0.21
CA THR A 65 -14.68 -14.26 -0.94
C THR A 65 -13.95 -13.53 -2.06
N PRO A 66 -12.77 -14.01 -2.51
CA PRO A 66 -12.06 -13.38 -3.60
C PRO A 66 -12.96 -13.24 -4.83
N PRO A 67 -12.97 -12.10 -5.52
CA PRO A 67 -13.72 -11.96 -6.76
C PRO A 67 -13.23 -13.02 -7.76
N LYS A 68 -14.16 -13.60 -8.52
CA LYS A 68 -13.82 -14.52 -9.60
C LYS A 68 -12.92 -13.78 -10.59
N ILE A 69 -11.71 -14.30 -10.81
CA ILE A 69 -10.80 -13.77 -11.81
C ILE A 69 -11.49 -13.96 -13.16
N ILE A 70 -12.02 -12.87 -13.71
CA ILE A 70 -12.38 -12.83 -15.12
C ILE A 70 -11.03 -12.73 -15.82
N SER A 71 -10.54 -13.83 -16.36
CA SER A 71 -9.51 -13.80 -17.39
C SER A 71 -10.14 -13.13 -18.61
N SER A 72 -10.29 -11.80 -18.57
CA SER A 72 -10.50 -11.05 -19.79
C SER A 72 -9.20 -11.23 -20.57
N ALA A 73 -9.34 -11.80 -21.76
CA ALA A 73 -8.27 -12.07 -22.69
C ALA A 73 -7.22 -10.95 -22.67
N LEU A 74 -5.95 -11.38 -22.69
CA LEU A 74 -4.76 -10.57 -22.93
C LEU A 74 -5.12 -9.35 -23.78
N VAL A 75 -5.15 -8.17 -23.17
CA VAL A 75 -5.10 -6.93 -23.94
C VAL A 75 -3.68 -6.89 -24.47
N GLU A 76 -3.48 -7.38 -25.69
CA GLU A 76 -2.29 -7.09 -26.47
C GLU A 76 -2.22 -5.57 -26.60
N LEU A 77 -1.29 -4.97 -25.87
CA LEU A 77 -0.94 -3.58 -26.03
C LEU A 77 -0.08 -3.51 -27.30
N GLU A 78 -0.69 -3.11 -28.42
CA GLU A 78 0.01 -2.57 -29.60
C GLU A 78 0.72 -1.26 -29.28
#